data_AF-A0A1N7FWU3-F1
#
_entry.id   AF-A0A1N7FWU3-F1
#
_cell.length_a   1.000
_cell.length_b   1.000
_cell.length_c   1.000
_cell.angle_alpha   90.00
_cell.angle_beta   90.00
_cell.angle_gamma   90.00
#
_symmetry.space_group_name_H-M   'P 1'
#
loop_
_entity.id
_entity.type
_entity.pdbx_description
1 polymer ?
#
loop_
_entity_poly.entity_id
_entity_poly.type
_entity_poly.pdbx_seq_one_letter_code
_entity_poly.pdbx_strand_id
1 'polypeptide(L)'
;MKSCILFIIGIGLTNNLYAADWTAAFSYLEQGKKGDDGKLLDSIMKNTFEQITNTKNQNPDTQPIYKLSKMARTGKFNNISIAYRNDMLPAKVYYNKDDTYLMAVYPLKNATLYGLPLQSFSYYLGCDECDYVGFYATFKPMSKQQYLNLQKTIKFKNEEEDGCLGENQPLASFEQRNGRVHLSLNIGC
;
A
#
# COMPACT_ATOMS: atom_id res chain seq x y z
N MET A 1 -53.31 3.50 -39.99
CA MET A 1 -52.46 4.14 -38.95
C MET A 1 -51.22 3.29 -38.78
N LYS A 2 -50.04 3.83 -39.06
CA LYS A 2 -48.75 3.10 -38.96
C LYS A 2 -48.19 3.31 -37.55
N SER A 3 -48.05 2.23 -36.79
CA SER A 3 -47.46 2.25 -35.44
C SER A 3 -45.95 2.47 -35.52
N CYS A 4 -45.46 3.55 -34.91
CA CYS A 4 -44.04 3.75 -34.64
C CYS A 4 -43.62 2.88 -33.45
N ILE A 5 -42.73 1.92 -33.70
CA ILE A 5 -42.04 1.16 -32.65
C ILE A 5 -40.92 2.06 -32.11
N LEU A 6 -41.07 2.51 -30.86
CA LEU A 6 -39.98 3.18 -30.13
C LEU A 6 -38.94 2.13 -29.73
N PHE A 7 -37.74 2.22 -30.31
CA PHE A 7 -36.56 1.52 -29.80
C PHE A 7 -36.03 2.28 -28.59
N ILE A 8 -36.28 1.78 -27.39
CA ILE A 8 -35.61 2.24 -26.18
C ILE A 8 -34.20 1.63 -26.19
N ILE A 9 -33.20 2.43 -26.58
CA ILE A 9 -31.79 2.09 -26.40
C ILE A 9 -31.50 2.22 -24.91
N GLY A 10 -31.57 1.10 -24.20
CA GLY A 10 -31.07 1.00 -22.83
C GLY A 10 -29.56 1.18 -22.84
N ILE A 11 -29.08 2.36 -22.44
CA ILE A 11 -27.67 2.57 -22.11
C ILE A 11 -27.41 1.73 -20.86
N GLY A 12 -26.91 0.51 -21.06
CA GLY A 12 -26.38 -0.29 -19.99
C GLY A 12 -25.23 0.49 -19.37
N LEU A 13 -25.43 1.01 -18.16
CA LEU A 13 -24.35 1.45 -17.29
C LEU A 13 -23.47 0.23 -17.04
N THR A 14 -22.44 0.05 -17.86
CA THR A 14 -21.34 -0.84 -17.51
C THR A 14 -20.76 -0.25 -16.23
N ASN A 15 -21.04 -0.90 -15.10
CA ASN A 15 -20.28 -0.72 -13.88
C ASN A 15 -18.86 -1.14 -14.20
N ASN A 16 -18.09 -0.27 -14.86
CA ASN A 16 -16.65 -0.33 -14.84
C ASN A 16 -16.31 -0.20 -13.35
N LEU A 17 -16.09 -1.34 -12.70
CA LEU A 17 -15.32 -1.43 -11.48
C LEU A 17 -13.95 -0.87 -11.85
N TYR A 18 -13.82 0.46 -11.84
CA TYR A 18 -12.60 1.15 -12.20
C TYR A 18 -11.51 0.64 -11.28
N ALA A 19 -10.51 -0.01 -11.87
CA ALA A 19 -9.21 -0.19 -11.27
C ALA A 19 -8.78 1.15 -10.65
N ALA A 20 -8.58 1.22 -9.33
CA ALA A 20 -8.07 2.43 -8.75
C ALA A 20 -6.60 2.57 -9.17
N ASP A 21 -6.28 3.72 -9.74
CA ASP A 21 -4.88 4.10 -9.93
C ASP A 21 -4.35 4.69 -8.63
N TRP A 22 -3.46 3.94 -7.99
CA TRP A 22 -2.85 4.32 -6.72
C TRP A 22 -1.72 5.33 -6.89
N THR A 23 -1.36 5.73 -8.11
CA THR A 23 -0.28 6.71 -8.36
C THR A 23 -0.40 7.97 -7.50
N ALA A 24 -1.60 8.52 -7.36
CA ALA A 24 -1.82 9.71 -6.55
C ALA A 24 -1.46 9.53 -5.06
N ALA A 25 -1.60 8.30 -4.53
CA ALA A 25 -1.25 7.97 -3.16
C ALA A 25 0.27 7.99 -2.90
N PHE A 26 1.10 7.92 -3.95
CA PHE A 26 2.56 7.91 -3.85
C PHE A 26 3.22 9.18 -4.40
N SER A 27 2.47 10.03 -5.11
CA SER A 27 3.00 11.27 -5.72
C SER A 27 3.72 12.20 -4.74
N TYR A 28 3.40 12.16 -3.43
CA TYR A 28 4.08 12.99 -2.43
C TYR A 28 5.56 12.62 -2.26
N LEU A 29 5.94 11.40 -2.64
CA LEU A 29 7.32 10.89 -2.58
C LEU A 29 8.13 11.27 -3.83
N GLU A 30 7.49 11.77 -4.88
CA GLU A 30 8.13 11.98 -6.19
C GLU A 30 8.65 13.41 -6.37
N GLN A 31 9.80 13.55 -7.02
CA GLN A 31 10.41 14.84 -7.30
C GLN A 31 9.46 15.75 -8.10
N GLY A 32 9.32 17.00 -7.64
CA GLY A 32 8.49 18.01 -8.30
C GLY A 32 6.98 17.74 -8.25
N LYS A 33 6.52 16.69 -7.56
CA LYS A 33 5.09 16.38 -7.42
C LYS A 33 4.55 16.74 -6.04
N LYS A 34 3.27 17.11 -6.06
CA LYS A 34 2.43 17.23 -4.87
C LYS A 34 1.55 15.99 -4.76
N GLY A 35 1.36 15.51 -3.54
CA GLY A 35 0.43 14.43 -3.24
C GLY A 35 -0.44 14.82 -2.05
N ASP A 36 -0.94 13.83 -1.34
CA ASP A 36 -1.69 14.01 -0.09
C ASP A 36 -0.79 14.01 1.15
N ASP A 37 0.52 14.19 0.98
CA ASP A 37 1.55 14.09 2.02
C ASP A 37 1.51 12.74 2.78
N GLY A 38 1.11 11.67 2.09
CA GLY A 38 1.07 10.31 2.63
C GLY A 38 -0.14 10.00 3.52
N LYS A 39 -1.10 10.93 3.64
CA LYS A 39 -2.27 10.78 4.51
C LYS A 39 -3.07 9.50 4.25
N LEU A 40 -3.25 9.10 2.99
CA LEU A 40 -3.95 7.86 2.65
C LEU A 40 -3.19 6.63 3.14
N LEU A 41 -1.89 6.54 2.85
CA LEU A 41 -1.07 5.40 3.24
C LEU A 41 -0.94 5.31 4.77
N ASP A 42 -0.72 6.46 5.43
CA ASP A 42 -0.68 6.58 6.90
C ASP A 42 -2.01 6.15 7.54
N SER A 43 -3.16 6.55 6.95
CA SER A 43 -4.48 6.13 7.43
C SER A 43 -4.66 4.62 7.38
N ILE A 44 -4.22 3.96 6.31
CA ILE A 44 -4.26 2.50 6.20
C ILE A 44 -3.30 1.86 7.20
N MET A 45 -2.09 2.40 7.31
CA MET A 45 -1.02 1.90 8.17
C MET A 45 -1.44 1.91 9.65
N LYS A 46 -1.89 3.06 10.17
CA LYS A 46 -2.38 3.24 11.54
C LYS A 46 -3.59 2.36 11.90
N ASN A 47 -4.33 1.90 10.90
CA ASN A 47 -5.50 1.03 11.07
C ASN A 47 -5.23 -0.42 10.64
N THR A 48 -3.99 -0.79 10.31
CA THR A 48 -3.66 -2.16 9.91
C THR A 48 -3.52 -3.07 11.11
N PHE A 49 -2.80 -2.61 12.14
CA PHE A 49 -2.56 -3.35 13.36
C PHE A 49 -3.44 -2.80 14.49
N GLU A 50 -3.80 -3.66 15.45
CA GLU A 50 -4.41 -3.20 16.70
C GLU A 50 -3.37 -2.36 17.46
N GLN A 51 -3.77 -1.19 17.98
CA GLN A 51 -2.88 -0.38 18.79
C GLN A 51 -2.37 -1.21 19.98
N ILE A 52 -1.07 -1.18 20.21
CA ILE A 52 -0.44 -1.85 21.34
C ILE A 52 -0.93 -1.14 22.61
N THR A 53 -1.95 -1.68 23.26
CA THR A 53 -2.40 -1.13 24.55
C THR A 53 -1.40 -1.53 25.61
N ASN A 54 -0.45 -0.63 25.88
CA ASN A 54 0.48 -0.61 27.01
C ASN A 54 1.28 -1.91 27.25
N THR A 55 2.46 -1.97 26.64
CA THR A 55 3.59 -2.82 27.05
C THR A 55 4.10 -2.53 28.48
N LYS A 56 3.62 -1.48 29.17
CA LYS A 56 4.05 -1.13 30.53
C LYS A 56 3.75 -2.20 31.61
N ASN A 57 2.87 -3.16 31.32
CA ASN A 57 2.53 -4.26 32.25
C ASN A 57 2.79 -5.66 31.66
N GLN A 58 3.44 -5.76 30.49
CA GLN A 58 3.83 -7.05 29.95
C GLN A 58 5.19 -7.44 30.53
N ASN A 59 5.32 -8.72 30.90
CA ASN A 59 6.60 -9.28 31.30
C ASN A 59 7.60 -9.00 30.16
N PRO A 60 8.81 -8.46 30.44
CA PRO A 60 9.85 -8.31 29.42
C PRO A 60 10.19 -9.64 28.70
N ASP A 61 9.87 -10.79 29.29
CA ASP A 61 10.02 -12.11 28.66
C ASP A 61 8.86 -12.49 27.72
N THR A 62 7.77 -11.71 27.68
CA THR A 62 6.62 -11.95 26.79
C THR A 62 6.62 -10.95 25.63
N GLN A 63 7.00 -11.45 24.46
CA GLN A 63 6.92 -10.73 23.18
C GLN A 63 5.49 -10.18 22.95
N PRO A 64 5.31 -8.92 22.55
CA PRO A 64 4.00 -8.38 22.23
C PRO A 64 3.37 -9.14 21.05
N ILE A 65 2.18 -9.72 21.27
CA ILE A 65 1.43 -10.37 20.19
C ILE A 65 0.73 -9.29 19.37
N TYR A 66 1.36 -8.89 18.27
CA TYR A 66 0.74 -8.01 17.29
C TYR A 66 -0.46 -8.71 16.62
N LYS A 67 -1.57 -7.99 16.46
CA LYS A 67 -2.80 -8.49 15.81
C LYS A 67 -3.27 -7.53 14.73
N LEU A 68 -3.94 -8.07 13.71
CA LEU A 68 -4.65 -7.26 12.73
C LEU A 68 -5.89 -6.61 13.33
N SER A 69 -6.09 -5.33 13.02
CA SER A 69 -7.31 -4.63 13.36
C SER A 69 -8.55 -5.28 12.72
N LYS A 70 -9.74 -4.92 13.21
CA LYS A 70 -11.00 -5.32 12.55
C LYS A 70 -11.11 -4.81 11.11
N MET A 71 -10.60 -3.61 10.83
CA MET A 71 -10.63 -3.04 9.47
C MET A 71 -9.72 -3.86 8.54
N ALA A 72 -8.50 -4.18 8.99
CA ALA A 72 -7.55 -4.99 8.25
C ALA A 72 -8.10 -6.38 7.92
N ARG A 73 -8.66 -7.07 8.93
CA ARG A 73 -9.27 -8.40 8.78
C ARG A 73 -10.47 -8.45 7.83
N THR A 74 -11.09 -7.32 7.53
CA THR A 74 -12.28 -7.25 6.67
C THR A 74 -12.03 -6.52 5.36
N GLY A 75 -10.90 -5.82 5.22
CA GLY A 75 -10.62 -4.91 4.10
C GLY A 75 -11.50 -3.65 4.08
N LYS A 76 -12.27 -3.39 5.15
CA LYS A 76 -13.26 -2.29 5.20
C LYS A 76 -12.70 -1.09 5.94
N PHE A 77 -11.95 -0.25 5.23
CA PHE A 77 -11.42 1.02 5.75
C PHE A 77 -12.43 2.14 5.55
N ASN A 78 -13.00 2.68 6.63
CA ASN A 78 -14.10 3.63 6.53
C ASN A 78 -13.70 5.01 6.00
N ASN A 79 -12.43 5.41 6.15
CA ASN A 79 -11.94 6.76 5.86
C ASN A 79 -11.15 6.87 4.54
N ILE A 80 -11.20 5.86 3.67
CA ILE A 80 -10.59 5.91 2.34
C ILE A 80 -11.66 5.95 1.24
N SER A 81 -11.32 6.55 0.09
CA SER A 81 -12.24 6.64 -1.05
C SER A 81 -12.76 5.25 -1.46
N ILE A 82 -13.99 5.21 -1.99
CA ILE A 82 -14.64 3.95 -2.38
C ILE A 82 -13.81 3.20 -3.44
N ALA A 83 -13.16 3.92 -4.36
CA ALA A 83 -12.33 3.31 -5.40
C ALA A 83 -11.18 2.48 -4.79
N TYR A 84 -10.39 3.09 -3.90
CA TYR A 84 -9.29 2.40 -3.22
C TYR A 84 -9.77 1.25 -2.32
N ARG A 85 -10.90 1.45 -1.63
CA ARG A 85 -11.50 0.43 -0.75
C ARG A 85 -11.93 -0.83 -1.51
N ASN A 86 -12.50 -0.66 -2.69
CA ASN A 86 -13.02 -1.78 -3.48
C ASN A 86 -11.91 -2.67 -4.06
N ASP A 87 -10.71 -2.10 -4.23
CA ASP A 87 -9.52 -2.83 -4.68
C ASP A 87 -8.88 -3.67 -3.58
N MET A 88 -8.95 -3.23 -2.32
CA MET A 88 -8.33 -3.91 -1.19
C MET A 88 -9.17 -5.10 -0.71
N LEU A 89 -8.56 -6.28 -0.66
CA LEU A 89 -9.11 -7.47 -0.02
C LEU A 89 -8.69 -7.55 1.45
N PRO A 90 -9.38 -8.37 2.28
CA PRO A 90 -8.95 -8.66 3.64
C PRO A 90 -7.46 -8.99 3.74
N ALA A 91 -6.78 -8.42 4.73
CA ALA A 91 -5.36 -8.66 4.94
C ALA A 91 -5.11 -10.11 5.38
N LYS A 92 -4.00 -10.68 4.91
CA LYS A 92 -3.44 -11.94 5.40
C LYS A 92 -2.26 -11.64 6.30
N VAL A 93 -2.08 -12.46 7.33
CA VAL A 93 -0.98 -12.35 8.27
C VAL A 93 0.11 -13.37 7.93
N TYR A 94 1.36 -12.92 7.99
CA TYR A 94 2.52 -13.78 8.00
C TYR A 94 3.39 -13.43 9.20
N TYR A 95 3.87 -14.46 9.88
CA TYR A 95 4.85 -14.37 10.96
C TYR A 95 6.19 -14.86 10.41
N ASN A 96 7.30 -14.22 10.77
CA ASN A 96 8.64 -14.77 10.49
C ASN A 96 8.93 -15.96 11.42
N LYS A 97 10.02 -16.70 11.15
CA LYS A 97 10.39 -17.92 11.89
C LYS A 97 10.56 -17.74 13.41
N ASP A 98 10.78 -16.50 13.85
CA ASP A 98 11.02 -16.15 15.24
C ASP A 98 9.83 -15.39 15.86
N ASP A 99 8.64 -15.43 15.22
CA ASP A 99 7.38 -14.77 15.63
C ASP A 99 7.46 -13.24 15.93
N THR A 100 8.57 -12.62 15.54
CA THR A 100 8.97 -11.25 15.89
C THR A 100 8.44 -10.18 14.92
N TYR A 101 8.15 -10.56 13.67
CA TYR A 101 7.65 -9.61 12.66
C TYR A 101 6.26 -10.03 12.18
N LEU A 102 5.28 -9.19 12.49
CA LEU A 102 3.94 -9.30 11.94
C LEU A 102 3.88 -8.58 10.59
N MET A 103 3.64 -9.33 9.53
CA MET A 103 3.41 -8.80 8.20
C MET A 103 1.94 -8.93 7.81
N ALA A 104 1.29 -7.81 7.54
CA ALA A 104 -0.04 -7.74 6.98
C ALA A 104 0.06 -7.53 5.46
N VAL A 105 -0.47 -8.47 4.68
CA VAL A 105 -0.50 -8.40 3.22
C VAL A 105 -1.93 -8.24 2.75
N TYR A 106 -2.24 -7.12 2.11
CA TYR A 106 -3.51 -6.84 1.45
C TYR A 106 -3.42 -7.22 -0.02
N PRO A 107 -4.08 -8.30 -0.48
CA PRO A 107 -4.20 -8.57 -1.90
C PRO A 107 -5.05 -7.48 -2.57
N LEU A 108 -4.70 -7.13 -3.81
CA LEU A 108 -5.39 -6.13 -4.60
C LEU A 108 -6.06 -6.79 -5.81
N LYS A 109 -7.31 -6.41 -6.11
CA LYS A 109 -8.07 -6.98 -7.24
C LYS A 109 -7.55 -6.45 -8.58
N ASN A 110 -7.81 -5.17 -8.84
CA ASN A 110 -7.58 -4.53 -10.13
C ASN A 110 -6.71 -3.26 -10.02
N ALA A 111 -6.10 -3.01 -8.86
CA ALA A 111 -5.29 -1.82 -8.63
C ALA A 111 -4.11 -1.68 -9.62
N THR A 112 -3.80 -0.44 -9.98
CA THR A 112 -2.58 -0.09 -10.73
C THR A 112 -1.75 0.93 -9.96
N LEU A 113 -0.47 1.00 -10.28
CA LEU A 113 0.45 2.04 -9.82
C LEU A 113 1.39 2.37 -10.97
N TYR A 114 1.48 3.64 -11.35
CA TYR A 114 2.19 4.09 -12.55
C TYR A 114 1.71 3.38 -13.83
N GLY A 115 0.41 3.09 -13.89
CA GLY A 115 -0.21 2.32 -14.98
C GLY A 115 0.19 0.83 -15.03
N LEU A 116 0.98 0.34 -14.07
CA LEU A 116 1.38 -1.06 -13.96
C LEU A 116 0.50 -1.81 -12.96
N PRO A 117 0.10 -3.06 -13.22
CA PRO A 117 -0.77 -3.80 -12.31
C PRO A 117 -0.11 -4.07 -10.95
N LEU A 118 -0.82 -3.73 -9.88
CA LEU A 118 -0.44 -4.09 -8.51
C LEU A 118 -1.02 -5.44 -8.12
N GLN A 119 -0.28 -6.14 -7.25
CA GLN A 119 -0.68 -7.41 -6.68
C GLN A 119 -1.10 -7.25 -5.22
N SER A 120 -0.32 -6.53 -4.41
CA SER A 120 -0.58 -6.40 -2.98
C SER A 120 0.11 -5.19 -2.37
N PHE A 121 -0.43 -4.73 -1.25
CA PHE A 121 0.30 -3.93 -0.29
C PHE A 121 0.70 -4.78 0.89
N SER A 122 1.89 -4.54 1.41
CA SER A 122 2.38 -5.20 2.61
C SER A 122 2.84 -4.16 3.60
N TYR A 123 2.40 -4.33 4.83
CA TYR A 123 2.81 -3.54 5.98
C TYR A 123 3.47 -4.50 6.96
N TYR A 124 4.60 -4.13 7.52
CA TYR A 124 5.29 -4.94 8.51
C TYR A 124 5.66 -4.08 9.70
N LEU A 125 5.43 -4.60 10.90
CA LEU A 125 5.94 -4.03 12.13
C LEU A 125 7.35 -4.56 12.37
N GLY A 126 8.32 -3.67 12.56
CA GLY A 126 9.69 -4.01 12.94
C GLY A 126 10.18 -3.14 14.10
N CYS A 127 11.13 -3.67 14.88
CA CYS A 127 11.68 -3.10 16.12
C CYS A 127 10.64 -2.90 17.24
N ASP A 128 10.71 -3.74 18.27
CA ASP A 128 9.89 -3.69 19.50
C ASP A 128 10.01 -2.34 20.24
N GLU A 129 11.10 -1.60 20.03
CA GLU A 129 11.41 -0.32 20.69
C GLU A 129 11.05 0.91 19.85
N CYS A 130 10.80 0.73 18.55
CA CYS A 130 10.74 1.83 17.58
C CYS A 130 9.36 2.03 16.94
N ASP A 131 8.40 1.12 17.15
CA ASP A 131 7.08 1.12 16.48
C ASP A 131 7.18 1.29 14.94
N TYR A 132 8.28 0.83 14.32
CA TYR A 132 8.51 1.06 12.90
C TYR A 132 7.55 0.21 12.08
N VAL A 133 6.71 0.88 11.29
CA VAL A 133 5.88 0.21 10.28
C VAL A 133 6.47 0.45 8.91
N GLY A 134 7.10 -0.57 8.35
CA GLY A 134 7.56 -0.50 6.97
C GLY A 134 6.46 -0.88 5.98
N PHE A 135 6.63 -0.44 4.73
CA PHE A 135 5.67 -0.65 3.66
C PHE A 135 6.36 -1.10 2.37
N TYR A 136 5.70 -1.99 1.63
CA TYR A 136 5.99 -2.18 0.22
C TYR A 136 4.74 -2.47 -0.63
N ALA A 137 4.69 -1.88 -1.83
CA ALA A 137 3.73 -2.23 -2.86
C ALA A 137 4.35 -3.24 -3.82
N THR A 138 3.71 -4.41 -3.97
CA THR A 138 4.18 -5.48 -4.86
C THR A 138 3.46 -5.40 -6.19
N PHE A 139 4.20 -5.28 -7.28
CA PHE A 139 3.66 -5.33 -8.63
C PHE A 139 3.38 -6.78 -9.05
N LYS A 140 2.42 -6.98 -9.96
CA LYS A 140 2.33 -8.24 -10.71
C LYS A 140 3.60 -8.42 -11.56
N PRO A 141 3.91 -9.65 -12.01
CA PRO A 141 5.06 -9.87 -12.88
C PRO A 141 5.09 -8.89 -14.06
N MET A 142 6.25 -8.30 -14.30
CA MET A 142 6.47 -7.35 -15.39
C MET A 142 7.74 -7.73 -16.15
N SER A 143 7.81 -7.30 -17.40
CA SER A 143 9.02 -7.45 -18.22
C SER A 143 10.16 -6.56 -17.69
N LYS A 144 11.39 -6.96 -18.01
CA LYS A 144 12.59 -6.14 -17.75
C LYS A 144 12.45 -4.73 -18.33
N GLN A 145 11.87 -4.60 -19.53
CA GLN A 145 11.68 -3.30 -20.17
C GLN A 145 10.71 -2.40 -19.40
N GLN A 146 9.61 -2.95 -18.86
CA GLN A 146 8.69 -2.21 -18.01
C GLN A 146 9.37 -1.73 -16.73
N TYR A 147 10.17 -2.59 -16.08
CA TYR A 147 10.92 -2.23 -14.88
C TYR A 147 11.95 -1.10 -15.15
N LEU A 148 12.74 -1.22 -16.22
CA LEU A 148 13.70 -0.18 -16.61
C LEU A 148 13.01 1.15 -16.93
N ASN A 149 11.86 1.10 -17.62
CA ASN A 149 11.08 2.30 -17.89
C ASN A 149 10.56 2.93 -16.60
N LEU A 150 10.02 2.12 -15.68
CA LEU A 150 9.55 2.58 -14.38
C LEU A 150 10.64 3.33 -13.61
N GLN A 151 11.83 2.75 -13.49
CA GLN A 151 12.98 3.37 -12.81
C GLN A 151 13.49 4.64 -13.51
N LYS A 152 13.36 4.71 -14.84
CA LYS A 152 13.76 5.89 -15.62
C LYS A 152 12.77 7.03 -15.42
N THR A 153 11.47 6.74 -15.43
CA THR A 153 10.40 7.74 -15.43
C THR A 153 10.09 8.29 -14.04
N ILE A 154 10.14 7.45 -13.01
CA ILE A 154 9.75 7.85 -11.65
C ILE A 154 11.00 8.10 -10.83
N LYS A 155 11.13 9.34 -10.32
CA LYS A 155 12.22 9.78 -9.46
C LYS A 155 11.67 10.20 -8.11
N PHE A 156 12.20 9.60 -7.05
CA PHE A 156 11.79 9.90 -5.69
C PHE A 156 12.60 11.08 -5.12
N LYS A 157 11.95 11.86 -4.26
CA LYS A 157 12.61 12.88 -3.44
C LYS A 157 13.66 12.19 -2.57
N ASN A 158 14.66 12.97 -2.20
CA ASN A 158 15.63 12.55 -1.21
C ASN A 158 15.25 13.11 0.16
N GLU A 159 15.74 12.47 1.21
CA GLU A 159 15.73 13.00 2.57
C GLU A 159 16.61 14.27 2.59
N GLU A 160 16.01 15.40 3.03
CA GLU A 160 16.61 16.73 2.94
C GLU A 160 17.54 17.06 4.13
N GLU A 161 17.45 16.30 5.23
CA GLU A 161 18.26 16.47 6.45
C GLU A 161 18.88 15.11 6.85
N ASP A 162 19.69 15.09 7.92
CA ASP A 162 20.21 13.86 8.56
C ASP A 162 19.07 13.12 9.28
N GLY A 163 18.10 12.69 8.49
CA GLY A 163 17.01 11.84 8.92
C GLY A 163 17.46 10.39 8.97
N CYS A 164 16.50 9.48 8.96
CA CYS A 164 16.76 8.13 9.46
C CYS A 164 17.51 7.22 8.48
N LEU A 165 17.54 7.60 7.20
CA LEU A 165 18.37 6.95 6.19
C LEU A 165 19.71 7.66 5.98
N GLY A 166 19.84 8.88 6.50
CA GLY A 166 20.94 9.79 6.24
C GLY A 166 20.68 10.72 5.05
N GLU A 167 21.36 11.86 5.07
CA GLU A 167 21.20 12.92 4.08
C GLU A 167 21.31 12.38 2.64
N ASN A 168 20.43 12.87 1.76
CA ASN A 168 20.40 12.56 0.33
C ASN A 168 19.98 11.13 -0.05
N GLN A 169 19.50 10.30 0.88
CA GLN A 169 18.90 9.00 0.53
C GLN A 169 17.48 9.15 -0.05
N PRO A 170 17.08 8.35 -1.05
CA PRO A 170 15.75 8.45 -1.64
C PRO A 170 14.67 7.96 -0.66
N LEU A 171 13.55 8.70 -0.56
CA LEU A 171 12.43 8.37 0.34
C LEU A 171 11.69 7.08 -0.03
N ALA A 172 11.85 6.61 -1.27
CA ALA A 172 11.30 5.35 -1.75
C ALA A 172 12.19 4.79 -2.86
N SER A 173 12.07 3.49 -3.13
CA SER A 173 12.85 2.84 -4.18
C SER A 173 12.10 1.70 -4.85
N PHE A 174 12.47 1.39 -6.10
CA PHE A 174 12.01 0.18 -6.78
C PHE A 174 13.05 -0.92 -6.68
N GLU A 175 12.69 -2.02 -6.02
CA GLU A 175 13.57 -3.16 -5.80
C GLU A 175 13.01 -4.42 -6.45
N GLN A 176 13.90 -5.31 -6.89
CA GLN A 176 13.51 -6.62 -7.37
C GLN A 176 13.85 -7.68 -6.31
N ARG A 177 12.84 -8.38 -5.80
CA ARG A 177 12.99 -9.46 -4.82
C ARG A 177 12.17 -10.66 -5.27
N ASN A 178 12.75 -11.85 -5.23
CA ASN A 178 12.07 -13.11 -5.61
C ASN A 178 11.34 -13.05 -6.97
N GLY A 179 11.97 -12.40 -7.96
CA GLY A 179 11.41 -12.25 -9.31
C GLY A 179 10.24 -11.26 -9.43
N ARG A 180 9.93 -10.48 -8.40
CA ARG A 180 8.91 -9.43 -8.42
C ARG A 180 9.51 -8.06 -8.14
N VAL A 181 8.86 -7.03 -8.66
CA VAL A 181 9.22 -5.64 -8.39
C VAL A 181 8.38 -5.14 -7.21
N HIS A 182 9.02 -4.40 -6.33
CA HIS A 182 8.44 -3.78 -5.16
C HIS A 182 8.74 -2.28 -5.18
N LEU A 183 7.75 -1.45 -4.85
CA LEU A 183 8.00 -0.09 -4.37
C LEU A 183 8.14 -0.16 -2.85
N SER A 184 9.35 0.04 -2.34
CA SER A 184 9.64 0.13 -0.91
C SER A 184 9.57 1.59 -0.49
N LEU A 185 8.89 1.87 0.62
CA LEU A 185 9.06 3.15 1.30
C LEU A 185 10.27 3.05 2.20
N ASN A 186 11.22 3.97 2.03
CA ASN A 186 12.41 4.05 2.88
C ASN A 186 12.18 5.01 4.05
N ILE A 187 11.03 5.70 4.10
CA ILE A 187 10.67 6.54 5.23
C ILE A 187 10.60 5.72 6.53
N GLY A 188 11.42 6.13 7.49
CA GLY A 188 11.18 5.90 8.91
C GLY A 188 12.43 6.07 9.74
N CYS A 189 12.38 7.08 10.59
CA CYS A 189 11.88 6.89 11.95
C CYS A 189 10.48 7.54 11.99
#